data_AF-A0A1Z8V1V0-F1
#
_entry.id   AF-A0A1Z8V1V0-F1
#
_cell.length_a   1.000
_cell.length_b   1.000
_cell.length_c   1.000
_cell.angle_alpha   90.00
_cell.angle_beta   90.00
_cell.angle_gamma   90.00
#
_symmetry.space_group_name_H-M   'P 1'
#
loop_
_entity.id
_entity.type
_entity.pdbx_description
1 polymer ?
#
loop_
_entity_poly.entity_id
_entity_poly.type
_entity_poly.pdbx_seq_one_letter_code
_entity_poly.pdbx_strand_id
1 'polypeptide(L)'
;MGFNVGNTAFAFMMRVPDSDEAAVDELIASHASWMSETHSLEDESGKLHTLEYYVTKAPELNDMMDPSKGSTGHVVYNVSEVHIDDEHFGKHVELGQSWSRIGEFFGLFEKYSPLVTMGGRVVQKL
;
A
#
# COMPACT_ATOMS: atom_id res chain seq x y z
N MET A 1 9.39 -15.11 9.46
CA MET A 1 9.75 -15.81 8.18
C MET A 1 9.24 -14.95 7.03
N GLY A 2 10.04 -14.66 6.00
CA GLY A 2 9.58 -13.81 4.89
C GLY A 2 8.57 -14.50 3.95
N PHE A 3 8.00 -13.76 3.01
CA PHE A 3 7.09 -14.29 1.98
C PHE A 3 7.81 -15.07 0.86
N ASN A 4 7.05 -15.78 0.02
CA ASN A 4 7.51 -16.66 -1.06
C ASN A 4 6.77 -16.39 -2.36
N VAL A 5 7.32 -16.90 -3.47
CA VAL A 5 6.59 -16.98 -4.75
C VAL A 5 5.28 -17.74 -4.54
N GLY A 6 4.19 -17.20 -5.07
CA GLY A 6 2.84 -17.75 -4.92
C GLY A 6 2.02 -17.17 -3.77
N ASN A 7 2.63 -16.46 -2.81
CA ASN A 7 1.85 -15.73 -1.79
C ASN A 7 1.00 -14.63 -2.44
N THR A 8 -0.10 -14.29 -1.77
CA THR A 8 -1.07 -13.30 -2.27
C THR A 8 -0.51 -11.89 -2.10
N ALA A 9 -0.60 -11.07 -3.14
CA ALA A 9 -0.11 -9.70 -3.13
C ALA A 9 -1.27 -8.72 -3.26
N PHE A 10 -1.24 -7.67 -2.44
CA PHE A 10 -2.04 -6.47 -2.62
C PHE A 10 -1.10 -5.28 -2.79
N ALA A 11 -1.25 -4.55 -3.87
CA ALA A 11 -0.45 -3.35 -4.09
C ALA A 11 -1.25 -2.35 -4.91
N PHE A 12 -0.99 -1.06 -4.69
CA PHE A 12 -1.49 -0.04 -5.59
C PHE A 12 -0.50 1.10 -5.74
N MET A 13 -0.52 1.71 -6.91
CA MET A 13 0.28 2.86 -7.27
C MET A 13 -0.62 4.03 -7.64
N MET A 14 -0.39 5.19 -7.03
CA MET A 14 -1.11 6.42 -7.31
C MET A 14 -0.16 7.58 -7.60
N ARG A 15 -0.59 8.44 -8.53
CA ARG A 15 0.08 9.67 -8.90
C ARG A 15 -0.71 10.83 -8.30
N VAL A 16 -0.11 11.56 -7.37
CA VAL A 16 -0.76 12.56 -6.53
C VAL A 16 -0.12 13.93 -6.79
N PRO A 17 -0.89 15.02 -6.99
CA PRO A 17 -0.30 16.36 -7.09
C PRO A 17 0.43 16.75 -5.80
N ASP A 18 1.52 17.51 -5.90
CA ASP A 18 2.30 17.95 -4.72
C ASP A 18 1.44 18.71 -3.69
N SER A 19 0.40 19.43 -4.15
CA SER A 19 -0.54 20.14 -3.27
C SER A 19 -1.29 19.23 -2.29
N ASP A 20 -1.43 17.95 -2.65
CA ASP A 20 -2.22 16.98 -1.91
C ASP A 20 -1.32 16.02 -1.12
N GLU A 21 0.01 16.10 -1.29
CA GLU A 21 1.00 15.20 -0.70
C GLU A 21 0.85 15.10 0.83
N ALA A 22 0.74 16.23 1.52
CA ALA A 22 0.64 16.26 2.98
C ALA A 22 -0.62 15.54 3.51
N ALA A 23 -1.75 15.66 2.79
CA ALA A 23 -2.98 14.99 3.17
C ALA A 23 -2.91 13.48 2.91
N VAL A 24 -2.28 13.08 1.80
CA VAL A 24 -2.08 11.67 1.46
C VAL A 24 -1.07 11.01 2.40
N ASP A 25 0.02 11.70 2.76
CA ASP A 25 0.98 11.25 3.77
C ASP A 25 0.32 10.99 5.12
N GLU A 26 -0.55 11.91 5.58
CA GLU A 26 -1.26 11.78 6.84
C GLU A 26 -2.17 10.54 6.83
N LEU A 27 -2.95 10.35 5.76
CA LEU A 27 -3.85 9.20 5.66
C LEU A 27 -3.09 7.86 5.58
N ILE A 28 -1.97 7.82 4.84
CA ILE A 28 -1.09 6.64 4.78
C ILE A 28 -0.46 6.35 6.15
N ALA A 29 0.01 7.38 6.86
CA ALA A 29 0.56 7.20 8.20
C ALA A 29 -0.50 6.70 9.19
N SER A 30 -1.73 7.21 9.08
CA SER A 30 -2.87 6.75 9.87
C SER A 30 -3.22 5.29 9.55
N HIS A 31 -3.21 4.90 8.27
CA HIS A 31 -3.38 3.51 7.85
C HIS A 31 -2.28 2.61 8.43
N ALA A 32 -1.01 3.02 8.33
CA ALA A 32 0.12 2.26 8.87
C ALA A 32 0.02 2.09 10.40
N SER A 33 -0.41 3.13 11.14
CA SER A 33 -0.66 3.02 12.58
C SER A 33 -1.72 1.97 12.89
N TRP A 34 -2.85 2.03 12.18
CA TRP A 34 -3.93 1.04 12.34
C TRP A 34 -3.49 -0.38 11.95
N MET A 35 -2.72 -0.54 10.87
CA MET A 35 -2.12 -1.82 10.48
C MET A 35 -1.22 -2.36 11.58
N SER A 36 -0.44 -1.53 12.28
CA SER A 36 0.43 -1.99 13.38
C SER A 36 -0.32 -2.49 14.61
N GLU A 37 -1.54 -1.99 14.83
CA GLU A 37 -2.42 -2.40 15.93
C GLU A 37 -3.14 -3.72 15.62
N THR A 38 -3.47 -3.95 14.35
CA THR A 38 -4.36 -5.03 13.90
C THR A 38 -3.64 -6.18 13.20
N HIS A 39 -2.45 -5.93 12.64
CA HIS A 39 -1.64 -6.89 11.91
C HIS A 39 -0.27 -7.05 12.57
N SER A 40 0.35 -8.20 12.32
CA SER A 40 1.73 -8.48 12.72
C SER A 40 2.48 -9.13 11.56
N LEU A 41 3.79 -8.86 11.47
CA LEU A 41 4.69 -9.51 10.52
C LEU A 41 5.11 -10.92 10.97
N GLU A 42 4.87 -11.21 12.25
CA GLU A 42 5.05 -12.52 12.85
C GLU A 42 3.67 -13.09 13.25
N ASP A 43 3.63 -14.38 13.54
CA ASP A 43 2.42 -15.01 14.06
C ASP A 43 2.20 -14.57 15.53
N GLU A 44 1.31 -13.60 15.72
CA GLU A 44 1.00 -12.98 17.01
C GLU A 44 -0.49 -13.15 17.32
N SER A 45 -0.79 -13.78 18.48
CA SER A 45 -2.16 -14.02 18.91
C SER A 45 -2.98 -12.73 18.97
N GLY A 46 -4.11 -12.72 18.26
CA GLY A 46 -5.05 -11.60 18.24
C GLY A 46 -4.80 -10.57 17.13
N LYS A 47 -3.76 -10.75 16.31
CA LYS A 47 -3.49 -9.95 15.12
C LYS A 47 -3.57 -10.79 13.86
N LEU A 48 -3.90 -10.15 12.74
CA LEU A 48 -3.85 -10.80 11.44
C LEU A 48 -2.40 -10.89 10.96
N HIS A 49 -1.98 -12.08 10.52
CA HIS A 49 -0.63 -12.29 10.03
C HIS A 49 -0.49 -11.79 8.58
N THR A 50 0.20 -10.65 8.41
CA THR A 50 0.64 -10.12 7.12
C THR A 50 2.12 -10.43 6.95
N LEU A 51 2.56 -10.85 5.78
CA LEU A 51 3.96 -11.25 5.57
C LEU A 51 4.90 -10.08 5.25
N GLU A 52 4.36 -9.00 4.68
CA GLU A 52 5.12 -7.80 4.33
C GLU A 52 4.17 -6.61 4.20
N TYR A 53 4.60 -5.43 4.66
CA TYR A 53 3.90 -4.17 4.43
C TYR A 53 4.92 -3.04 4.34
N TYR A 54 4.91 -2.32 3.22
CA TYR A 54 5.67 -1.09 3.10
C TYR A 54 5.02 -0.12 2.13
N VAL A 55 5.35 1.16 2.31
CA VAL A 55 4.93 2.23 1.41
C VAL A 55 6.17 2.97 0.96
N THR A 56 6.30 3.14 -0.35
CA THR A 56 7.34 3.98 -0.95
C THR A 56 6.69 5.17 -1.63
N LYS A 57 7.38 6.31 -1.61
CA LYS A 57 7.00 7.46 -2.44
C LYS A 57 8.23 8.14 -3.04
N ALA A 58 8.05 8.80 -4.17
CA ALA A 58 9.07 9.61 -4.80
C ALA A 58 8.44 10.71 -5.69
N PRO A 59 9.09 11.86 -5.88
CA PRO A 59 8.70 12.80 -6.92
C PRO A 59 8.71 12.13 -8.28
N GLU A 60 7.68 12.38 -9.09
CA GLU A 60 7.67 11.97 -10.49
C GLU A 60 8.60 12.88 -11.28
N LEU A 61 9.67 12.31 -11.84
CA LEU A 61 10.67 13.05 -12.61
C LEU A 61 10.18 13.34 -14.03
N ASN A 62 10.55 14.50 -14.58
CA ASN A 62 10.36 14.80 -16.00
C ASN A 62 11.18 13.85 -16.89
N ASP A 63 12.33 13.38 -16.39
CA ASP A 63 13.20 12.39 -17.03
C ASP A 63 13.81 11.47 -15.96
N MET A 64 13.42 10.20 -15.98
CA MET A 64 13.90 9.21 -15.00
C MET A 64 15.40 8.89 -15.12
N MET A 65 16.01 9.21 -16.27
CA MET A 65 17.45 9.01 -16.51
C MET A 65 18.28 10.28 -16.22
N ASP A 66 17.62 11.42 -16.00
CA ASP A 66 18.27 12.70 -15.68
C ASP A 66 17.44 13.52 -14.67
N PRO A 67 17.66 13.28 -13.35
CA PRO A 67 16.96 13.99 -12.29
C PRO A 67 17.17 15.52 -12.28
N SER A 68 18.21 16.02 -12.97
CA SER A 68 18.48 17.47 -13.05
C SER A 68 17.39 18.23 -13.82
N LYS A 69 16.58 17.52 -14.63
CA LYS A 69 15.44 18.09 -15.36
C LYS A 69 14.20 18.34 -14.50
N GLY A 70 14.28 18.11 -13.18
CA GLY A 70 13.22 18.41 -12.22
C GLY A 70 12.05 17.41 -12.24
N SER A 71 11.00 17.74 -11.50
CA SER A 71 9.78 16.94 -11.35
C SER A 71 8.60 17.48 -12.15
N THR A 72 7.55 16.67 -12.27
CA THR A 72 6.29 17.00 -12.95
C THR A 72 5.30 17.76 -12.05
N GLY A 73 5.66 18.05 -10.80
CA GLY A 73 4.75 18.56 -9.78
C GLY A 73 3.80 17.49 -9.18
N HIS A 74 4.20 16.22 -9.25
CA HIS A 74 3.47 15.10 -8.68
C HIS A 74 4.41 14.19 -7.88
N VAL A 75 3.83 13.48 -6.92
CA VAL A 75 4.45 12.41 -6.14
C VAL A 75 3.80 11.08 -6.53
N VAL A 76 4.62 10.06 -6.78
CA VAL A 76 4.18 8.68 -6.98
C VAL A 76 4.26 7.96 -5.65
N TYR A 77 3.14 7.40 -5.21
CA TYR A 77 3.07 6.49 -4.06
C TYR A 77 2.90 5.06 -4.56
N ASN A 78 3.51 4.12 -3.84
CA ASN A 78 3.29 2.69 -4.02
C ASN A 78 3.12 2.04 -2.64
N VAL A 79 1.94 1.50 -2.39
CA VAL A 79 1.63 0.67 -1.22
C VAL A 79 1.79 -0.78 -1.63
N SER A 80 2.46 -1.57 -0.81
CA SER A 80 2.76 -2.97 -1.11
C SER A 80 2.57 -3.83 0.12
N GLU A 81 1.78 -4.88 -0.04
CA GLU A 81 1.44 -5.85 0.99
C GLU A 81 1.54 -7.26 0.44
N VAL A 82 2.01 -8.17 1.29
CA VAL A 82 2.00 -9.60 0.98
C VAL A 82 1.30 -10.36 2.10
N HIS A 83 0.37 -11.23 1.71
CA HIS A 83 -0.48 -12.05 2.57
C HIS A 83 -0.18 -13.52 2.33
N ILE A 84 -0.45 -14.38 3.32
CA ILE A 84 -0.17 -15.82 3.23
C ILE A 84 -0.85 -16.44 2.00
N ASP A 85 -2.14 -16.16 1.84
CA ASP A 85 -2.99 -16.65 0.76
C ASP A 85 -4.22 -15.75 0.60
N ASP A 86 -5.16 -16.16 -0.27
CA ASP A 86 -6.39 -15.41 -0.53
C ASP A 86 -7.34 -15.39 0.67
N GLU A 87 -7.31 -16.39 1.56
CA GLU A 87 -8.14 -16.41 2.76
C GLU A 87 -7.66 -15.35 3.74
N HIS A 88 -6.35 -15.26 3.96
CA HIS A 88 -5.75 -14.23 4.81
C HIS A 88 -5.94 -12.83 4.22
N PHE A 89 -5.81 -12.68 2.90
CA PHE A 89 -6.13 -11.43 2.23
C PHE A 89 -7.61 -11.06 2.36
N GLY A 90 -8.53 -12.03 2.25
CA GLY A 90 -9.95 -11.82 2.50
C GLY A 90 -10.23 -11.28 3.90
N LYS A 91 -9.59 -11.85 4.92
CA LYS A 91 -9.68 -11.36 6.31
C LYS A 91 -9.14 -9.94 6.46
N HIS A 92 -8.05 -9.59 5.75
CA HIS A 92 -7.53 -8.22 5.73
C HIS A 92 -8.57 -7.24 5.16
N VAL A 93 -9.20 -7.58 4.03
CA VAL A 93 -10.23 -6.74 3.41
C VAL A 93 -11.44 -6.56 4.32
N GLU A 94 -11.91 -7.65 4.95
CA GLU A 94 -13.02 -7.61 5.92
C GLU A 94 -12.68 -6.73 7.14
N LEU A 95 -11.48 -6.90 7.70
CA LEU A 95 -11.02 -6.11 8.84
C LEU A 95 -10.86 -4.63 8.46
N GLY A 96 -10.39 -4.34 7.25
CA GLY A 96 -10.27 -2.98 6.71
C GLY A 96 -11.60 -2.23 6.69
N GLN A 97 -12.73 -2.90 6.46
CA GLN A 97 -14.06 -2.26 6.54
C GLN A 97 -14.41 -1.74 7.94
N SER A 98 -13.75 -2.23 8.99
CA SER A 98 -13.94 -1.74 10.35
C SER A 98 -13.08 -0.52 10.69
N TRP A 99 -12.09 -0.19 9.87
CA TRP A 99 -11.27 1.01 10.08
C TRP A 99 -12.11 2.27 9.89
N SER A 100 -12.13 3.15 10.89
CA SER A 100 -12.99 4.34 10.90
C SER A 100 -12.78 5.29 9.72
N ARG A 101 -11.59 5.26 9.09
CA ARG A 101 -11.22 6.11 7.95
C ARG A 101 -11.22 5.36 6.60
N ILE A 102 -11.79 4.16 6.55
CA ILE A 102 -11.82 3.35 5.31
C ILE A 102 -12.44 4.11 4.13
N GLY A 103 -13.44 4.95 4.38
CA GLY A 103 -14.06 5.80 3.35
C GLY A 103 -13.11 6.83 2.75
N GLU A 104 -12.25 7.45 3.56
CA GLU A 104 -11.22 8.38 3.07
C GLU A 104 -10.19 7.64 2.21
N PHE A 105 -9.82 6.43 2.63
CA PHE A 105 -8.87 5.59 1.89
C PHE A 105 -9.42 5.18 0.52
N PHE A 106 -10.68 4.75 0.45
CA PHE A 106 -11.33 4.49 -0.84
C PHE A 106 -11.53 5.78 -1.67
N GLY A 107 -11.67 6.93 -1.03
CA GLY A 107 -11.65 8.23 -1.70
C GLY A 107 -10.36 8.48 -2.50
N LEU A 108 -9.22 7.93 -2.09
CA LEU A 108 -7.98 7.98 -2.88
C LEU A 108 -8.13 7.25 -4.22
N PHE A 109 -8.86 6.13 -4.25
CA PHE A 109 -9.06 5.32 -5.45
C PHE A 109 -9.94 6.05 -6.46
N GLU A 110 -11.02 6.67 -5.98
CA GLU A 110 -11.88 7.50 -6.81
C GLU A 110 -11.13 8.72 -7.37
N LYS A 111 -10.39 9.41 -6.50
CA LYS A 111 -9.73 10.67 -6.85
C LYS A 111 -8.52 10.48 -7.77
N TYR A 112 -7.70 9.46 -7.55
CA TYR A 112 -6.43 9.29 -8.25
C TYR A 112 -6.36 8.10 -9.20
N SER A 113 -7.43 7.28 -9.28
CA SER A 113 -7.53 6.14 -10.21
C SER A 113 -6.26 5.26 -10.26
N PRO A 114 -5.84 4.68 -9.12
CA PRO A 114 -4.58 3.96 -9.04
C PRO A 114 -4.56 2.70 -9.91
N LEU A 115 -3.35 2.28 -10.29
CA LEU A 115 -3.12 0.93 -10.79
C LEU A 115 -3.05 -0.02 -9.60
N VAL A 116 -3.87 -1.07 -9.60
CA VAL A 116 -4.05 -1.96 -8.45
C VAL A 116 -3.73 -3.41 -8.81
N THR A 117 -2.90 -4.05 -8.01
CA THR A 117 -2.78 -5.50 -7.90
C THR A 117 -3.70 -5.97 -6.79
N MET A 118 -4.91 -6.41 -7.14
CA MET A 118 -5.92 -6.88 -6.18
C MET A 118 -5.91 -8.40 -6.14
N GLY A 119 -5.50 -9.00 -5.01
CA GLY A 119 -5.40 -10.46 -4.90
C GLY A 119 -4.43 -11.07 -5.91
N GLY A 120 -3.33 -10.38 -6.22
CA GLY A 120 -2.31 -10.86 -7.14
C GLY A 120 -1.41 -11.92 -6.52
N ARG A 121 -0.31 -12.26 -7.19
CA ARG A 121 0.68 -13.23 -6.70
C ARG A 121 2.07 -12.66 -6.74
N VAL A 122 2.86 -12.98 -5.72
CA VAL A 122 4.32 -12.82 -5.80
C VAL A 122 4.82 -13.77 -6.88
N VAL A 123 5.25 -13.22 -8.02
CA VAL A 123 5.74 -14.02 -9.16
C VAL A 123 7.24 -14.26 -9.13
N GLN A 124 8.01 -13.41 -8.45
CA GLN A 124 9.46 -13.54 -8.31
C GLN A 124 9.94 -12.91 -7.00
N LYS A 125 10.93 -13.54 -6.37
CA LYS A 125 11.67 -13.06 -5.19
C LYS A 125 13.12 -13.55 -5.28
N LEU A 126 14.06 -12.83 -4.64
CA LEU A 126 15.45 -13.27 -4.46
C LEU A 126 15.65 -14.03 -3.14
#